data_AF-A0A956MDN0-F1
#
_entry.id   AF-A0A956MDN0-F1
#
_cell.length_a   1.000
_cell.length_b   1.000
_cell.length_c   1.000
_cell.angle_alpha   90.00
_cell.angle_beta   90.00
_cell.angle_gamma   90.00
#
_symmetry.space_group_name_H-M   'P 1'
#
loop_
_entity.id
_entity.type
_entity.pdbx_description
1 polymer ?
#
loop_
_entity_poly.entity_id
_entity_poly.type
_entity_poly.pdbx_seq_one_letter_code
_entity_poly.pdbx_strand_id
1 'polypeptide(L)'
;MLFVFGTKGTEEENAWAFAKARYDAEYFWYQGNGSIDVICDVDFDASAEPERNVILYGNADTNAAWNTLLSDSPVQIKKGEIRIGKKELKGNDLGCIFIRPKPGSDIASVGVISGTGAVGMKVNDRRPAFAPDFAYPDLAVFSARKFSEGKNGTIAAGFFGLDWQVESGDFVWTE
;
A
#
# COMPACT_ATOMS: atom_id res chain seq x y z
N MET A 1 9.00 -2.07 -12.95
CA MET A 1 8.09 -1.80 -11.83
C MET A 1 7.40 -0.48 -12.12
N LEU A 2 6.10 -0.41 -11.87
CA LEU A 2 5.23 0.72 -12.17
C LEU A 2 4.71 1.32 -10.87
N PHE A 3 4.73 2.65 -10.73
CA PHE A 3 4.12 3.34 -9.60
C PHE A 3 2.83 4.01 -10.06
N VAL A 4 1.70 3.57 -9.52
CA VAL A 4 0.37 4.01 -9.94
C VAL A 4 -0.29 4.79 -8.81
N PHE A 5 -0.48 6.09 -9.00
CA PHE A 5 -1.04 6.97 -7.98
C PHE A 5 -2.53 7.26 -8.21
N GLY A 6 -3.30 7.29 -7.13
CA GLY A 6 -4.74 7.53 -7.16
C GLY A 6 -5.11 8.98 -7.47
N THR A 7 -6.19 9.16 -8.24
CA THR A 7 -6.74 10.49 -8.61
C THR A 7 -8.20 10.69 -8.21
N LYS A 8 -8.82 9.71 -7.54
CA LYS A 8 -10.25 9.71 -7.19
C LYS A 8 -10.55 10.21 -5.78
N GLY A 9 -9.50 10.56 -5.02
CA GLY A 9 -9.61 11.13 -3.69
C GLY A 9 -9.93 12.64 -3.68
N THR A 10 -9.82 13.23 -2.49
CA THR A 10 -9.81 14.68 -2.32
C THR A 10 -8.54 15.29 -2.93
N GLU A 11 -8.49 16.61 -3.08
CA GLU A 11 -7.28 17.32 -3.53
C GLU A 11 -6.06 16.97 -2.66
N GLU A 12 -6.23 16.89 -1.34
CA GLU A 12 -5.15 16.52 -0.41
C GLU A 12 -4.71 15.06 -0.59
N GLU A 13 -5.65 14.12 -0.75
CA GLU A 13 -5.34 12.70 -0.95
C GLU A 13 -4.61 12.46 -2.28
N ASN A 14 -5.06 13.12 -3.35
CA ASN A 14 -4.45 13.04 -4.67
C ASN A 14 -3.05 13.66 -4.69
N ALA A 15 -2.89 14.84 -4.06
CA ALA A 15 -1.60 15.50 -3.94
C ALA A 15 -0.59 14.64 -3.17
N TRP A 16 -1.01 14.01 -2.06
CA TRP A 16 -0.17 13.07 -1.32
C TRP A 16 0.23 11.86 -2.17
N ALA A 17 -0.73 11.22 -2.85
CA ALA A 17 -0.45 10.00 -3.62
C ALA A 17 0.58 10.26 -4.73
N PHE A 18 0.41 11.36 -5.47
CA PHE A 18 1.38 11.76 -6.49
C PHE A 18 2.75 12.11 -5.90
N ALA A 19 2.79 12.92 -4.83
CA ALA A 19 4.04 13.33 -4.20
C ALA A 19 4.81 12.13 -3.64
N LYS A 20 4.13 11.18 -2.99
CA LYS A 20 4.76 9.99 -2.43
C LYS A 20 5.29 9.06 -3.52
N ALA A 21 4.51 8.82 -4.58
CA ALA A 21 4.95 8.00 -5.71
C ALA A 21 6.19 8.61 -6.38
N ARG A 22 6.18 9.92 -6.63
CA ARG A 22 7.32 10.63 -7.20
C ARG A 22 8.55 10.56 -6.29
N TYR A 23 8.38 10.80 -4.99
CA TYR A 23 9.48 10.72 -4.02
C TYR A 23 10.12 9.33 -4.00
N ASP A 24 9.31 8.27 -3.95
CA ASP A 24 9.83 6.90 -3.94
C ASP A 24 10.57 6.57 -5.24
N ALA A 25 10.09 7.06 -6.38
CA ALA A 25 10.74 6.85 -7.67
C ALA A 25 12.10 7.55 -7.71
N GLU A 26 12.19 8.79 -7.24
CA GLU A 26 13.43 9.54 -7.11
C GLU A 26 14.41 8.89 -6.12
N TYR A 27 13.89 8.38 -5.00
CA TYR A 27 14.68 7.66 -4.00
C TYR A 27 15.28 6.38 -4.61
N PHE A 28 14.48 5.59 -5.32
CA PHE A 28 14.93 4.37 -6.00
C PHE A 28 15.92 4.66 -7.14
N TRP A 29 15.71 5.75 -7.89
CA TRP A 29 16.68 6.23 -8.87
C TRP A 29 18.02 6.57 -8.21
N TYR A 30 18.00 7.34 -7.13
CA TYR A 30 19.23 7.79 -6.48
C TYR A 30 20.01 6.65 -5.81
N GLN A 31 19.33 5.73 -5.13
CA GLN A 31 19.98 4.63 -4.39
C GLN A 31 20.25 3.40 -5.26
N GLY A 32 19.35 3.08 -6.18
CA GLY A 32 19.36 1.84 -6.96
C GLY A 32 19.63 2.00 -8.45
N ASN A 33 19.81 3.24 -8.94
CA ASN A 33 19.94 3.56 -10.37
C ASN A 33 18.77 3.00 -11.22
N GLY A 34 17.59 2.90 -10.61
CA GLY A 34 16.39 2.36 -11.25
C GLY A 34 15.47 3.46 -11.77
N SER A 35 15.03 3.35 -13.02
CA SER A 35 14.04 4.26 -13.61
C SER A 35 12.64 3.66 -13.45
N ILE A 36 11.75 4.36 -12.74
CA ILE A 36 10.39 3.91 -12.44
C ILE A 36 9.40 4.82 -13.16
N ASP A 37 8.46 4.21 -13.88
CA ASP A 37 7.35 4.93 -14.50
C ASP A 37 6.32 5.30 -13.42
N VAL A 38 6.02 6.59 -13.30
CA VAL A 38 4.98 7.11 -12.39
C VAL A 38 3.75 7.45 -13.23
N ILE A 39 2.68 6.68 -13.08
CA ILE A 39 1.50 6.68 -13.94
C ILE A 39 0.28 7.06 -13.09
N CYS A 40 -0.64 7.87 -13.63
CA CYS A 40 -1.90 8.11 -12.93
C CYS A 40 -2.83 6.91 -13.07
N ASP A 41 -3.62 6.62 -12.04
CA ASP A 41 -4.54 5.47 -12.02
C ASP A 41 -5.52 5.39 -13.19
N VAL A 42 -5.93 6.52 -13.78
CA VAL A 42 -6.85 6.56 -14.92
C VAL A 42 -6.19 6.24 -16.27
N ASP A 43 -4.86 6.40 -16.37
CA ASP A 43 -4.08 6.07 -17.56
C ASP A 43 -3.44 4.67 -17.46
N PHE A 44 -3.55 4.02 -16.29
CA PHE A 44 -2.97 2.71 -16.05
C PHE A 44 -3.79 1.59 -16.70
N ASP A 45 -3.15 0.83 -17.59
CA ASP A 45 -3.69 -0.40 -18.17
C ASP A 45 -2.97 -1.63 -17.58
N ALA A 46 -3.69 -2.39 -16.76
CA ALA A 46 -3.16 -3.58 -16.10
C ALA A 46 -2.80 -4.73 -17.07
N SER A 47 -3.31 -4.68 -18.29
CA SER A 47 -3.11 -5.69 -19.33
C SER A 47 -1.95 -5.37 -20.28
N ALA A 48 -1.52 -4.11 -20.37
CA ALA A 48 -0.46 -3.69 -21.27
C ALA A 48 0.92 -4.28 -20.90
N GLU A 49 1.20 -4.40 -19.60
CA GLU A 49 2.48 -4.93 -19.08
C GLU A 49 2.23 -5.96 -17.96
N PRO A 50 1.76 -7.17 -18.30
CA PRO A 50 1.25 -8.13 -17.32
C PRO A 50 2.30 -8.59 -16.31
N GLU A 51 3.57 -8.67 -16.74
CA GLU A 51 4.71 -9.19 -15.96
C GLU A 51 5.51 -8.11 -15.20
N ARG A 52 4.99 -6.88 -15.09
CA ARG A 52 5.62 -5.83 -14.29
C ARG A 52 4.97 -5.72 -12.91
N ASN A 53 5.80 -5.68 -11.88
CA ASN A 53 5.36 -5.32 -10.52
C ASN A 53 4.74 -3.93 -10.52
N VAL A 54 3.67 -3.76 -9.75
CA VAL A 54 2.94 -2.49 -9.59
C VAL A 54 2.95 -2.08 -8.13
N ILE A 55 3.17 -0.80 -7.84
CA ILE A 55 2.95 -0.21 -6.53
C ILE A 55 1.77 0.74 -6.61
N LEU A 56 0.71 0.47 -5.86
CA LEU A 56 -0.44 1.36 -5.76
C LEU A 56 -0.27 2.35 -4.62
N TYR A 57 -0.49 3.62 -4.92
CA TYR A 57 -0.57 4.70 -3.94
C TYR A 57 -2.03 5.15 -3.82
N GLY A 58 -2.59 5.03 -2.61
CA GLY A 58 -4.00 5.31 -2.34
C GLY A 58 -4.76 4.08 -1.84
N ASN A 59 -6.09 4.13 -1.84
CA ASN A 59 -6.97 3.06 -1.36
C ASN A 59 -8.11 2.79 -2.36
N ALA A 60 -9.03 1.88 -2.03
CA ALA A 60 -10.11 1.47 -2.95
C ALA A 60 -11.05 2.60 -3.39
N ASP A 61 -11.17 3.65 -2.58
CA ASP A 61 -11.99 4.83 -2.91
C ASP A 61 -11.19 5.90 -3.65
N THR A 62 -9.86 5.90 -3.56
CA THR A 62 -9.01 6.97 -4.10
C THR A 62 -8.17 6.57 -5.31
N ASN A 63 -8.00 5.27 -5.58
CA ASN A 63 -7.21 4.76 -6.70
C ASN A 63 -8.07 3.84 -7.60
N ALA A 64 -8.33 4.29 -8.82
CA ALA A 64 -9.18 3.59 -9.80
C ALA A 64 -8.66 2.20 -10.20
N ALA A 65 -7.35 1.95 -10.09
CA ALA A 65 -6.75 0.66 -10.40
C ALA A 65 -7.00 -0.41 -9.31
N TRP A 66 -7.49 -0.01 -8.13
CA TRP A 66 -7.65 -0.91 -6.99
C TRP A 66 -8.54 -2.10 -7.30
N ASN A 67 -9.75 -1.88 -7.82
CA ASN A 67 -10.70 -2.96 -8.09
C ASN A 67 -10.18 -3.95 -9.14
N THR A 68 -9.44 -3.46 -10.14
CA THR A 68 -8.84 -4.29 -11.18
C THR A 68 -7.76 -5.22 -10.62
N LEU A 69 -6.96 -4.74 -9.66
CA LEU A 69 -5.79 -5.46 -9.16
C LEU A 69 -6.02 -6.20 -7.84
N LEU A 70 -6.99 -5.76 -7.03
CA LEU A 70 -7.11 -6.15 -5.62
C LEU A 70 -8.56 -6.42 -5.18
N SER A 71 -9.51 -6.60 -6.10
CA SER A 71 -10.91 -6.91 -5.74
C SER A 71 -11.04 -8.16 -4.87
N ASP A 72 -10.28 -9.22 -5.19
CA ASP A 72 -10.28 -10.48 -4.45
C ASP A 72 -9.26 -10.52 -3.30
N SER A 73 -8.60 -9.39 -3.00
CA SER A 73 -7.65 -9.32 -1.90
C SER A 73 -8.38 -9.51 -0.56
N PRO A 74 -7.86 -10.35 0.37
CA PRO A 74 -8.39 -10.45 1.72
C PRO A 74 -8.10 -9.18 2.55
N VAL A 75 -7.33 -8.25 1.98
CA VAL A 75 -7.03 -6.93 2.54
C VAL A 75 -7.70 -5.86 1.70
N GLN A 76 -8.65 -5.14 2.29
CA GLN A 76 -9.35 -4.03 1.67
C GLN A 76 -9.16 -2.77 2.50
N ILE A 77 -8.88 -1.66 1.84
CA ILE A 77 -8.66 -0.37 2.49
C ILE A 77 -9.57 0.64 1.81
N LYS A 78 -10.31 1.38 2.62
CA LYS A 78 -11.23 2.43 2.20
C LYS A 78 -11.09 3.63 3.11
N LYS A 79 -11.83 4.70 2.81
CA LYS A 79 -11.94 5.84 3.70
C LYS A 79 -12.47 5.41 5.07
N GLY A 80 -11.68 5.67 6.10
CA GLY A 80 -12.01 5.37 7.50
C GLY A 80 -11.88 3.90 7.94
N GLU A 81 -11.49 2.96 7.08
CA GLU A 81 -11.41 1.55 7.46
C GLU A 81 -10.33 0.73 6.73
N ILE A 82 -9.78 -0.24 7.45
CA ILE A 82 -8.97 -1.35 6.92
C ILE A 82 -9.66 -2.65 7.32
N ARG A 83 -9.92 -3.52 6.35
CA ARG A 83 -10.36 -4.91 6.58
C ARG A 83 -9.24 -5.86 6.20
N ILE A 84 -8.92 -6.80 7.10
CA ILE A 84 -7.92 -7.86 6.90
C ILE A 84 -8.57 -9.17 7.31
N GLY A 85 -8.94 -9.99 6.32
CA GLY A 85 -9.79 -11.16 6.53
C GLY A 85 -11.07 -10.78 7.26
N LYS A 86 -11.26 -11.33 8.47
CA LYS A 86 -12.43 -11.06 9.32
C LYS A 86 -12.27 -9.87 10.28
N LYS A 87 -11.07 -9.29 10.38
CA LYS A 87 -10.80 -8.17 11.28
C LYS A 87 -11.04 -6.84 10.58
N GLU A 88 -11.66 -5.92 11.29
CA GLU A 88 -11.95 -4.56 10.81
C GLU A 88 -11.32 -3.55 11.77
N LEU A 89 -10.53 -2.64 11.22
CA LEU A 89 -9.90 -1.52 11.92
C LEU A 89 -10.51 -0.23 11.41
N LYS A 90 -10.98 0.63 12.31
CA LYS A 90 -11.61 1.92 11.96
C LYS A 90 -10.77 3.10 12.42
N GLY A 91 -10.78 4.14 11.62
CA GLY A 91 -10.06 5.39 11.87
C GLY A 91 -9.57 6.00 10.56
N ASN A 92 -9.42 7.33 10.53
CA ASN A 92 -8.89 8.07 9.37
C ASN A 92 -7.36 8.26 9.43
N ASP A 93 -6.74 7.71 10.47
CA ASP A 93 -5.33 7.87 10.83
C ASP A 93 -4.52 6.59 10.67
N LEU A 94 -5.05 5.61 9.95
CA LEU A 94 -4.40 4.32 9.73
C LEU A 94 -3.64 4.31 8.40
N GLY A 95 -2.36 4.00 8.45
CA GLY A 95 -1.52 3.72 7.28
C GLY A 95 -1.33 2.22 7.12
N CYS A 96 -1.19 1.75 5.88
CA CYS A 96 -0.97 0.33 5.58
C CYS A 96 0.02 0.18 4.43
N ILE A 97 0.91 -0.78 4.58
CA ILE A 97 1.76 -1.29 3.49
C ILE A 97 1.50 -2.78 3.39
N PHE A 98 1.22 -3.28 2.19
CA PHE A 98 1.13 -4.72 1.96
C PHE A 98 1.48 -5.12 0.54
N ILE A 99 1.66 -6.42 0.32
CA ILE A 99 1.93 -7.01 -1.00
C ILE A 99 0.94 -8.14 -1.32
N ARG A 100 0.61 -8.29 -2.61
CA ARG A 100 -0.24 -9.35 -3.17
C ARG A 100 0.33 -9.85 -4.49
N PRO A 101 -0.02 -11.07 -4.93
CA PRO A 101 0.16 -11.47 -6.33
C PRO A 101 -0.60 -10.53 -7.26
N LYS A 102 -0.03 -10.24 -8.43
CA LYS A 102 -0.74 -9.50 -9.47
C LYS A 102 -1.67 -10.46 -10.23
N PRO A 103 -2.98 -10.17 -10.35
CA PRO A 103 -3.87 -10.98 -11.16
C PRO A 103 -3.35 -11.12 -12.60
N GLY A 104 -3.35 -12.36 -13.10
CA GLY A 104 -2.91 -12.67 -14.46
C GLY A 104 -1.40 -12.75 -14.67
N SER A 105 -0.59 -12.81 -13.61
CA SER A 105 0.85 -13.07 -13.71
C SER A 105 1.31 -14.02 -12.60
N ASP A 106 2.22 -14.95 -12.94
CA ASP A 106 2.83 -15.90 -11.99
C ASP A 106 4.09 -15.34 -11.32
N ILE A 107 4.61 -14.20 -11.81
CA ILE A 107 5.90 -13.63 -11.37
C ILE A 107 5.79 -12.20 -10.88
N ALA A 108 4.69 -11.50 -11.16
CA ALA A 108 4.49 -10.12 -10.77
C ALA A 108 3.64 -9.99 -9.50
N SER A 109 3.92 -8.93 -8.74
CA SER A 109 3.24 -8.57 -7.50
C SER A 109 2.68 -7.15 -7.54
N VAL A 110 1.65 -6.93 -6.74
CA VAL A 110 1.09 -5.62 -6.42
C VAL A 110 1.50 -5.28 -4.99
N GLY A 111 2.43 -4.32 -4.86
CA GLY A 111 2.67 -3.65 -3.59
C GLY A 111 1.70 -2.50 -3.40
N VAL A 112 1.43 -2.13 -2.16
CA VAL A 112 0.47 -1.09 -1.82
C VAL A 112 1.05 -0.20 -0.74
N ILE A 113 0.99 1.11 -0.95
CA ILE A 113 1.26 2.15 0.05
C ILE A 113 -0.02 2.96 0.22
N SER A 114 -0.74 2.72 1.32
CA SER A 114 -2.12 3.14 1.49
C SER A 114 -2.40 3.76 2.85
N GLY A 115 -3.56 4.38 2.97
CA GLY A 115 -4.09 4.86 4.24
C GLY A 115 -5.59 5.11 4.15
N THR A 116 -6.23 5.16 5.31
CA THR A 116 -7.69 5.34 5.45
C THR A 116 -8.14 6.80 5.34
N GLY A 117 -7.20 7.73 5.23
CA GLY A 117 -7.43 9.15 5.02
C GLY A 117 -6.09 9.87 4.93
N ALA A 118 -6.08 11.18 4.67
CA ALA A 118 -4.85 11.96 4.48
C ALA A 118 -3.85 11.84 5.65
N VAL A 119 -4.34 11.74 6.90
CA VAL A 119 -3.48 11.51 8.07
C VAL A 119 -2.85 10.12 8.02
N GLY A 120 -3.64 9.07 7.80
CA GLY A 120 -3.17 7.69 7.69
C GLY A 120 -2.19 7.48 6.53
N MET A 121 -2.46 8.11 5.39
CA MET A 121 -1.57 8.13 4.23
C MET A 121 -0.20 8.69 4.58
N LYS A 122 -0.14 9.86 5.24
CA LYS A 122 1.11 10.50 5.70
C LYS A 122 1.89 9.68 6.74
N VAL A 123 1.28 8.71 7.42
CA VAL A 123 2.01 7.77 8.30
C VAL A 123 3.09 7.01 7.52
N ASN A 124 2.89 6.81 6.20
CA ASN A 124 3.85 6.14 5.33
C ASN A 124 4.98 7.04 4.82
N ASP A 125 4.94 8.36 5.02
CA ASP A 125 5.99 9.26 4.53
C ASP A 125 7.35 8.97 5.17
N ARG A 126 7.32 8.49 6.43
CA ARG A 126 8.53 8.11 7.18
C ARG A 126 8.85 6.63 7.10
N ARG A 127 8.21 5.89 6.20
CA ARG A 127 8.38 4.45 6.03
C ARG A 127 9.22 4.16 4.80
N PRO A 128 10.48 3.72 4.95
CA PRO A 128 11.36 3.54 3.81
C PRO A 128 11.06 2.21 3.12
N ALA A 129 10.02 2.17 2.27
CA ALA A 129 9.61 0.96 1.56
C ALA A 129 10.65 0.44 0.55
N PHE A 130 11.57 1.32 0.12
CA PHE A 130 12.60 1.02 -0.89
C PHE A 130 14.03 1.16 -0.36
N ALA A 131 14.22 1.27 0.97
CA ALA A 131 15.57 1.23 1.54
C ALA A 131 16.06 -0.22 1.66
N PRO A 132 17.33 -0.50 1.35
CA PRO A 132 17.86 -1.87 1.30
C PRO A 132 17.97 -2.56 2.66
N ASP A 133 17.94 -1.81 3.76
CA ASP A 133 18.16 -2.27 5.13
C ASP A 133 16.88 -2.38 5.95
N PHE A 134 15.71 -2.10 5.36
CA PHE A 134 14.43 -2.12 6.06
C PHE A 134 13.49 -3.19 5.51
N ALA A 135 13.39 -4.30 6.23
CA ALA A 135 12.47 -5.38 5.90
C ALA A 135 11.05 -5.09 6.43
N TYR A 136 10.06 -5.18 5.56
CA TYR A 136 8.65 -5.25 5.94
C TYR A 136 8.15 -6.69 5.88
N PRO A 137 7.22 -7.09 6.77
CA PRO A 137 6.41 -8.27 6.54
C PRO A 137 5.45 -8.05 5.35
N ASP A 138 4.75 -9.09 4.90
CA ASP A 138 3.84 -8.97 3.75
C ASP A 138 2.73 -7.94 3.96
N LEU A 139 2.35 -7.68 5.21
CA LEU A 139 1.42 -6.64 5.59
C LEU A 139 1.82 -6.00 6.92
N ALA A 140 1.76 -4.67 6.99
CA ALA A 140 1.89 -3.91 8.22
C ALA A 140 0.89 -2.74 8.25
N VAL A 141 0.17 -2.59 9.36
CA VAL A 141 -0.74 -1.48 9.64
C VAL A 141 -0.16 -0.61 10.74
N PHE A 142 -0.26 0.70 10.57
CA PHE A 142 0.23 1.70 11.51
C PHE A 142 -0.86 2.72 11.85
N SER A 143 -0.83 3.28 13.05
CA SER A 143 -1.67 4.43 13.43
C SER A 143 -0.80 5.68 13.61
N ALA A 144 -1.33 6.84 13.25
CA ALA A 144 -0.69 8.13 13.50
C ALA A 144 -0.49 8.42 14.99
N ARG A 145 -1.21 7.75 15.91
CA ARG A 145 -0.97 7.81 17.36
C ARG A 145 0.48 7.47 17.74
N LYS A 146 1.21 6.76 16.86
CA LYS A 146 2.65 6.53 16.99
C LYS A 146 3.46 7.81 17.24
N PHE A 147 3.05 8.94 16.62
CA PHE A 147 3.79 10.20 16.70
C PHE A 147 3.55 10.96 18.01
N SER A 148 2.46 10.69 18.71
CA SER A 148 2.11 11.34 19.99
C SER A 148 2.42 10.48 21.22
N GLU A 149 2.29 9.15 21.13
CA GLU A 149 2.30 8.25 22.31
C GLU A 149 3.52 7.32 22.39
N GLY A 150 4.43 7.37 21.41
CA GLY A 150 5.79 6.82 21.50
C GLY A 150 5.94 5.29 21.57
N LYS A 151 4.91 4.50 21.89
CA LYS A 151 5.08 3.04 22.07
C LYS A 151 4.11 2.09 21.33
N ASN A 152 2.93 2.51 20.85
CA ASN A 152 1.96 1.58 20.22
C ASN A 152 1.50 2.04 18.83
N GLY A 153 2.43 2.13 17.89
CA GLY A 153 2.16 2.69 16.56
C GLY A 153 1.91 1.68 15.44
N THR A 154 2.26 0.41 15.66
CA THR A 154 1.98 -0.69 14.73
C THR A 154 0.77 -1.41 15.27
N ILE A 155 -0.29 -1.53 14.47
CA ILE A 155 -1.57 -2.15 14.86
C ILE A 155 -1.60 -3.62 14.49
N ALA A 156 -1.02 -3.95 13.33
CA ALA A 156 -0.93 -5.30 12.81
C ALA A 156 0.35 -5.46 12.01
N ALA A 157 0.93 -6.64 12.05
CA ALA A 157 2.04 -7.04 11.19
C ALA A 157 1.97 -8.55 10.96
N GLY A 158 2.25 -9.01 9.74
CA GLY A 158 2.21 -10.43 9.45
C GLY A 158 2.53 -10.83 8.03
N PHE A 159 2.66 -12.14 7.84
CA PHE A 159 2.90 -12.79 6.58
C PHE A 159 1.66 -13.57 6.17
N PHE A 160 1.31 -13.54 4.88
CA PHE A 160 0.23 -14.38 4.38
C PHE A 160 0.65 -15.85 4.40
N GLY A 161 -0.32 -16.77 4.35
CA GLY A 161 -0.03 -18.16 4.04
C GLY A 161 0.52 -18.31 2.61
N LEU A 162 1.04 -19.49 2.28
CA LEU A 162 1.55 -19.79 0.94
C LEU A 162 0.45 -19.75 -0.15
N ASP A 163 -0.81 -19.83 0.26
CA ASP A 163 -2.01 -19.63 -0.56
C ASP A 163 -2.45 -18.16 -0.64
N TRP A 164 -1.63 -17.25 -0.11
CA TRP A 164 -1.90 -15.82 -0.01
C TRP A 164 -3.19 -15.51 0.77
N GLN A 165 -3.57 -16.32 1.75
CA GLN A 165 -4.71 -16.04 2.64
C GLN A 165 -4.26 -15.54 4.01
N VAL A 166 -5.16 -14.84 4.71
CA VAL A 166 -4.89 -14.33 6.06
C VAL A 166 -5.04 -15.46 7.09
N GLU A 167 -6.03 -16.33 6.90
CA GLU A 167 -6.39 -17.41 7.81
C GLU A 167 -5.31 -18.48 7.99
N SER A 168 -4.53 -18.72 6.93
CA SER A 168 -3.40 -19.65 6.86
C SER A 168 -2.06 -18.99 7.18
N GLY A 169 -2.04 -17.67 7.35
CA GLY A 169 -0.85 -16.87 7.60
C GLY A 169 -0.54 -16.68 9.09
N ASP A 170 0.50 -15.88 9.36
CA ASP A 170 0.94 -15.53 10.71
C ASP A 170 0.85 -14.02 10.90
N PHE A 171 -0.06 -13.57 11.77
CA PHE A 171 -0.35 -12.17 12.01
C PHE A 171 -0.38 -11.86 13.51
N VAL A 172 0.40 -10.85 13.89
CA VAL A 172 0.42 -10.28 15.23
C VAL A 172 -0.37 -8.98 15.24
N TRP A 173 -1.17 -8.79 16.29
CA TRP A 173 -2.03 -7.62 16.50
C TRP A 173 -1.67 -6.99 17.84
N THR A 174 -1.69 -5.66 17.92
CA THR A 174 -1.69 -5.00 19.23
C THR A 174 -3.06 -5.16 19.86
N GLU A 175 -3.08 -5.59 21.12
CA GLU A 175 -4.27 -5.66 21.97
C GLU A 175 -4.88 -4.27 22.25
#